data_AF-A0A6P0DUQ3-F1
#
_entry.id   AF-A0A6P0DUQ3-F1
#
_cell.length_a   1.000
_cell.length_b   1.000
_cell.length_c   1.000
_cell.angle_alpha   90.00
_cell.angle_beta   90.00
_cell.angle_gamma   90.00
#
_symmetry.space_group_name_H-M   'P 1'
#
loop_
_entity.id
_entity.type
_entity.pdbx_description
1 polymer ?
#
loop_
_entity_poly.entity_id
_entity_poly.type
_entity_poly.pdbx_seq_one_letter_code
_entity_poly.pdbx_strand_id
1 'polypeptide(L)' 'AKMGDVADDKEILGAGVSGGLRKEDTELKAKLNTAIAAVRASGQYDTINKKYFDFDIYGAK' A
#
# COMPACT_ATOMS: atom_id res chain seq x y z
N ALA A 1 5.48 -0.68 -24.99
CA ALA A 1 5.78 0.28 -23.92
C ALA A 1 6.01 1.64 -24.56
N LYS A 2 5.47 2.74 -24.00
CA LYS A 2 5.97 4.07 -24.34
C LYS A 2 7.40 4.16 -23.80
N MET A 3 8.28 4.91 -24.46
CA MET A 3 9.65 5.13 -23.93
C MET A 3 9.56 5.65 -22.49
N GLY A 4 10.22 4.96 -21.55
CA GLY A 4 10.28 5.35 -20.14
C GLY A 4 9.60 4.38 -19.17
N ASP A 5 8.68 3.52 -19.66
CA ASP A 5 8.07 2.50 -18.81
C ASP A 5 9.01 1.31 -18.66
N VAL A 6 9.45 1.04 -17.42
CA VAL A 6 10.12 -0.22 -17.07
C VAL A 6 9.09 -1.34 -17.00
N ALA A 7 9.49 -2.56 -17.40
CA ALA A 7 8.64 -3.73 -17.22
C ALA A 7 8.33 -3.93 -15.74
N ASP A 8 7.11 -4.36 -15.42
CA ASP A 8 6.71 -4.70 -14.06
C ASP A 8 7.47 -5.95 -13.59
N ASP A 9 8.56 -5.74 -12.88
CA ASP A 9 9.37 -6.78 -12.26
C ASP A 9 9.22 -6.68 -10.74
N LYS A 10 8.48 -7.63 -10.15
CA LYS A 10 8.18 -7.63 -8.72
C LYS A 10 9.39 -7.92 -7.84
N GLU A 11 10.40 -8.63 -8.37
CA GLU A 11 11.61 -8.91 -7.60
C GLU A 11 12.48 -7.66 -7.46
N ILE A 12 12.44 -6.78 -8.47
CA ILE A 12 13.20 -5.53 -8.49
C ILE A 12 12.39 -4.36 -7.88
N LEU A 13 11.13 -4.20 -8.27
CA LEU A 13 10.29 -3.05 -7.90
C LEU A 13 9.51 -3.26 -6.59
N GLY A 14 9.35 -4.51 -6.16
CA GLY A 14 8.62 -4.86 -4.94
C GLY A 14 7.10 -4.76 -5.09
N ALA A 15 6.39 -4.86 -3.96
CA ALA A 15 4.93 -4.90 -3.90
C ALA A 15 4.28 -3.54 -3.55
N GLY A 16 4.99 -2.43 -3.80
CA GLY A 16 4.55 -1.08 -3.45
C GLY A 16 5.01 -0.63 -2.06
N VAL A 17 4.20 0.20 -1.40
CA VAL A 17 4.56 0.90 -0.16
C VAL A 17 4.20 0.07 1.09
N SER A 18 5.10 0.04 2.08
CA SER A 18 4.92 -0.67 3.34
C SER A 18 5.50 0.08 4.54
N GLY A 19 5.05 -0.28 5.74
CA GLY A 19 5.62 0.21 7.01
C GLY A 19 6.69 -0.75 7.54
N GLY A 20 7.88 -0.24 7.84
CA GLY A 20 8.98 -1.04 8.40
C GLY A 20 8.78 -1.32 9.89
N LEU A 21 9.09 -2.56 10.30
CA LEU A 21 9.11 -3.01 11.70
C LEU A 21 10.37 -3.82 11.99
N ARG A 22 10.72 -3.95 13.28
CA ARG A 22 11.70 -4.95 13.73
C ARG A 22 11.16 -6.37 13.46
N LYS A 23 12.07 -7.32 13.25
CA LYS A 23 11.70 -8.68 12.80
C LYS A 23 10.97 -9.47 13.88
N GLU A 24 11.33 -9.23 15.14
CA GLU A 24 10.77 -9.87 16.32
C GLU A 24 9.36 -9.37 16.69
N ASP A 25 8.95 -8.19 16.20
CA ASP A 25 7.68 -7.53 16.54
C ASP A 25 6.47 -8.14 15.79
N THR A 26 6.30 -9.46 15.90
CA THR A 26 5.31 -10.25 15.15
C THR A 26 3.87 -9.92 15.55
N GLU A 27 3.61 -9.71 16.84
CA GLU A 27 2.27 -9.35 17.34
C GLU A 27 1.86 -7.94 16.87
N LEU A 28 2.79 -6.98 16.95
CA LEU A 28 2.56 -5.62 16.46
C LEU A 28 2.30 -5.61 14.96
N LYS A 29 3.08 -6.38 14.18
CA LYS A 29 2.85 -6.56 12.75
C LYS A 29 1.43 -7.07 12.47
N ALA A 30 0.97 -8.09 13.21
CA ALA A 30 -0.37 -8.64 13.01
C ALA A 30 -1.48 -7.62 13.33
N LYS A 31 -1.33 -6.85 14.42
CA LYS A 31 -2.27 -5.79 14.79
C LYS A 31 -2.34 -4.68 13.73
N LEU A 32 -1.19 -4.20 13.26
CA LEU A 32 -1.13 -3.17 12.22
C LEU A 32 -1.73 -3.66 10.90
N ASN A 33 -1.42 -4.87 10.46
CA ASN A 33 -2.00 -5.45 9.24
C ASN A 33 -3.52 -5.55 9.32
N THR A 34 -4.05 -5.99 10.46
CA THR A 34 -5.50 -6.07 10.71
C THR A 34 -6.14 -4.69 10.67
N ALA A 35 -5.54 -3.70 11.33
CA ALA A 35 -6.03 -2.33 11.36
C ALA A 35 -6.02 -1.67 9.97
N ILE A 36 -4.94 -1.84 9.20
CA ILE A 36 -4.83 -1.32 7.82
C ILE A 36 -5.92 -1.94 6.95
N ALA A 37 -6.14 -3.26 7.02
CA ALA A 37 -7.22 -3.91 6.28
C ALA A 37 -8.59 -3.36 6.67
N ALA A 38 -8.85 -3.13 7.96
CA ALA A 38 -10.11 -2.57 8.45
C ALA A 38 -10.34 -1.13 7.97
N VAL A 39 -9.33 -0.25 8.06
CA VAL A 39 -9.42 1.16 7.60
C VAL A 39 -9.71 1.25 6.10
N ARG A 40 -9.21 0.29 5.33
CA ARG A 40 -9.48 0.18 3.90
C ARG A 40 -10.89 -0.31 3.62
N ALA A 41 -11.32 -1.37 4.30
CA ALA A 41 -12.69 -1.89 4.18
C ALA A 41 -13.74 -0.86 4.61
N SER A 42 -13.42 0.02 5.56
CA SER A 42 -14.35 1.05 6.03
C SER A 42 -14.45 2.28 5.13
N GLY A 43 -13.67 2.38 4.04
CA GLY A 43 -13.62 3.56 3.17
C GLY A 43 -12.91 4.80 3.77
N GLN A 44 -12.36 4.69 4.99
CA GLN A 44 -11.62 5.79 5.61
C GLN A 44 -10.30 6.06 4.89
N TYR A 45 -9.66 5.00 4.39
CA TYR A 45 -8.47 5.12 3.55
C TYR A 45 -8.70 6.03 2.33
N ASP A 46 -9.82 5.84 1.62
CA ASP A 46 -10.18 6.66 0.46
C ASP A 46 -10.44 8.12 0.87
N THR A 47 -11.13 8.34 2.00
CA THR A 47 -11.34 9.69 2.57
C THR A 47 -10.02 10.42 2.85
N ILE A 48 -9.00 9.71 3.33
CA ILE A 48 -7.67 10.28 3.58
C ILE A 48 -6.99 10.60 2.25
N ASN A 49 -6.98 9.65 1.30
CA ASN A 49 -6.28 9.78 0.03
C ASN A 49 -6.81 10.91 -0.85
N LYS A 50 -8.14 11.12 -0.89
CA LYS A 50 -8.79 12.18 -1.69
C LYS A 50 -8.36 13.59 -1.31
N LYS A 51 -7.69 13.78 -0.17
CA LYS A 51 -7.09 15.06 0.21
C LYS A 51 -5.81 15.37 -0.55
N TYR A 52 -5.17 14.35 -1.12
CA TYR A 52 -3.82 14.44 -1.70
C TYR A 52 -3.77 14.02 -3.17
N PHE A 53 -4.66 13.12 -3.59
CA PHE A 53 -4.68 12.57 -4.94
C PHE A 53 -6.07 12.68 -5.56
N ASP A 54 -6.12 13.00 -6.84
CA ASP A 54 -7.32 13.04 -7.69
C ASP A 54 -7.59 11.70 -8.41
N PHE A 55 -6.78 10.68 -8.12
CA PHE A 55 -6.92 9.31 -8.60
C PHE A 55 -6.71 8.28 -7.48
N ASP A 56 -7.06 7.01 -7.71
CA ASP A 56 -6.81 5.94 -6.74
C ASP A 56 -5.33 5.55 -6.71
N ILE A 57 -4.63 6.08 -5.71
CA ILE A 57 -3.20 5.84 -5.50
C ILE A 57 -2.87 4.42 -5.03
N TYR A 58 -3.83 3.66 -4.49
CA TYR A 58 -3.57 2.25 -4.17
C TYR A 58 -3.45 1.40 -5.43
N GLY A 59 -3.97 1.91 -6.54
CA GLY A 59 -4.02 1.24 -7.82
C GLY A 59 -5.36 0.53 -8.01
N ALA A 60 -6.08 0.91 -9.07
CA ALA A 60 -7.03 0.00 -9.70
C ALA A 60 -6.22 -1.15 -10.31
N LYS A 61 -6.70 -2.39 -10.12
CA LYS A 61 -6.18 -3.55 -10.86
C LYS A 61 -6.23 -3.32 -12.36
#